data_AF-A0A7C1RUG7-F1
#
_entry.id   AF-A0A7C1RUG7-F1
#
_cell.length_a   1.000
_cell.length_b   1.000
_cell.length_c   1.000
_cell.angle_alpha   90.00
_cell.angle_beta   90.00
_cell.angle_gamma   90.00
#
_symmetry.space_group_name_H-M   'P 1'
#
loop_
_entity.id
_entity.type
_entity.pdbx_description
1 polymer ?
#
loop_
_entity_poly.entity_id
_entity_poly.type
_entity_poly.pdbx_seq_one_letter_code
_entity_poly.pdbx_strand_id
1 'polypeptide(L)'
;MIVKTKMINLGKLHFRDIGKQERVIRVIHRHWFDIFKQFIIIFAGTAFLVWGFFSLPDLISDFLPKLENTNTYAIVFFIESTFALILWLYASLIWIDYHLDIWVITTERIINVEQKGVFVRQVSELKLSKIQDVTTKVG
;
A
#
# COMPACT_ATOMS: atom_id res chain seq x y z
N MET A 1 11.33 -24.96 -6.64
CA MET A 1 10.13 -24.35 -6.04
C MET A 1 9.09 -24.16 -7.14
N ILE A 2 8.09 -25.03 -7.19
CA ILE A 2 7.11 -25.10 -8.28
C ILE A 2 6.09 -23.97 -8.07
N VAL A 3 6.21 -22.88 -8.83
CA VAL A 3 5.22 -21.81 -8.83
C VAL A 3 4.01 -22.31 -9.60
N LYS A 4 2.98 -22.76 -8.87
CA LYS A 4 1.65 -23.02 -9.44
C LYS A 4 1.15 -21.71 -10.08
N THR A 5 1.23 -21.64 -11.40
CA THR A 5 0.58 -20.59 -12.21
C THR A 5 -0.93 -20.77 -12.06
N LYS A 6 -1.52 -20.11 -11.06
CA LYS A 6 -2.96 -19.91 -11.03
C LYS A 6 -3.29 -19.03 -12.23
N MET A 7 -4.01 -19.56 -13.21
CA MET A 7 -4.58 -18.75 -14.29
C MET A 7 -5.59 -17.79 -13.65
N ILE A 8 -5.11 -16.62 -13.24
CA ILE A 8 -5.96 -15.54 -12.78
C ILE A 8 -6.71 -15.08 -14.02
N ASN A 9 -8.03 -15.25 -14.01
CA ASN A 9 -8.91 -14.86 -15.08
C ASN A 9 -8.93 -13.32 -15.13
N LEU A 10 -8.01 -12.73 -15.89
CA LEU A 10 -7.77 -11.29 -16.02
C LEU A 10 -8.80 -10.58 -16.90
N GLY A 11 -9.95 -11.21 -17.18
CA GLY A 11 -11.03 -10.71 -18.04
C GLY A 11 -11.70 -9.39 -17.59
N LYS A 12 -11.14 -8.68 -16.61
CA LYS A 12 -11.61 -7.36 -16.14
C LYS A 12 -10.54 -6.27 -16.10
N LEU A 13 -9.30 -6.54 -16.50
CA LEU A 13 -8.42 -5.44 -16.88
C LEU A 13 -8.80 -5.07 -18.30
N HIS A 14 -9.55 -3.98 -18.44
CA HIS A 14 -10.00 -3.41 -19.70
C HIS A 14 -8.80 -2.79 -20.45
N PHE A 15 -7.77 -3.60 -20.73
CA PHE A 15 -6.72 -3.25 -21.67
C PHE A 15 -7.40 -3.23 -23.04
N ARG A 16 -7.92 -2.07 -23.44
CA ARG A 16 -8.66 -1.87 -24.69
C ARG A 16 -7.83 -2.23 -25.94
N ASP A 17 -6.52 -2.43 -25.78
CA ASP A 17 -5.55 -2.66 -26.85
C ASP A 17 -4.77 -3.98 -26.76
N ILE A 18 -5.26 -5.02 -26.07
CA ILE A 18 -4.66 -6.36 -26.23
C ILE A 18 -5.07 -6.88 -27.61
N GLY A 19 -4.10 -7.00 -28.52
CA GLY A 19 -4.35 -7.53 -29.86
C GLY A 19 -4.96 -8.93 -29.78
N LYS A 20 -5.80 -9.30 -30.76
CA LYS A 20 -6.55 -10.58 -30.75
C LYS A 20 -5.67 -11.84 -30.58
N GLN A 21 -4.35 -11.73 -30.74
CA GLN A 21 -3.38 -12.82 -30.60
C GLN A 21 -2.41 -12.66 -29.41
N GLU A 22 -2.43 -11.52 -28.71
CA GLU A 22 -1.55 -11.28 -27.57
C GLU A 22 -2.08 -12.01 -26.33
N ARG A 23 -1.23 -12.82 -25.68
CA ARG A 23 -1.61 -13.63 -24.51
C ARG A 23 -0.86 -13.17 -23.27
N VAL A 24 -1.55 -13.10 -22.13
CA VAL A 24 -0.92 -12.83 -20.83
C VAL A 24 -0.20 -14.09 -20.36
N ILE A 25 1.10 -13.98 -20.10
CA ILE A 25 1.95 -15.07 -19.62
C ILE A 25 1.94 -15.10 -18.09
N ARG A 26 2.14 -13.94 -17.46
CA ARG A 26 2.28 -13.84 -16.00
C ARG A 26 1.87 -12.46 -15.50
N VAL A 27 1.31 -12.43 -14.29
CA VAL A 27 1.12 -11.21 -13.50
C VAL A 27 2.01 -11.31 -12.26
N ILE A 28 2.83 -10.28 -12.05
CA ILE A 28 3.77 -10.17 -10.93
C ILE A 28 3.29 -9.02 -10.05
N HIS A 29 3.28 -9.24 -8.74
CA HIS A 29 3.00 -8.21 -7.75
C HIS A 29 4.30 -7.74 -7.11
N ARG A 30 4.28 -6.54 -6.52
CA ARG A 30 5.41 -6.00 -5.77
C ARG A 30 5.79 -6.94 -4.61
N HIS A 31 7.06 -6.94 -4.22
CA HIS A 31 7.53 -7.83 -3.16
C HIS A 31 6.99 -7.39 -1.80
N TRP A 32 6.54 -8.34 -0.97
CA TRP A 32 5.92 -8.06 0.34
C TRP A 32 6.82 -7.29 1.31
N PHE A 33 8.14 -7.37 1.13
CA PHE A 33 9.07 -6.59 1.97
C PHE A 33 8.94 -5.07 1.75
N ASP A 34 8.45 -4.63 0.59
CA ASP A 34 8.26 -3.20 0.33
C ASP A 34 7.13 -2.61 1.16
N ILE A 35 5.99 -3.31 1.24
CA ILE A 35 4.88 -2.91 2.14
C ILE A 35 5.28 -3.05 3.61
N PHE A 36 6.04 -4.09 3.97
CA PHE A 36 6.49 -4.29 5.35
C PHE A 36 7.26 -3.08 5.91
N LYS A 37 8.21 -2.53 5.14
CA LYS A 37 8.98 -1.33 5.55
C LYS A 37 8.07 -0.13 5.83
N GLN A 38 7.05 0.09 5.02
CA GLN A 38 6.12 1.22 5.18
C GLN A 38 5.19 1.03 6.38
N PHE A 39 4.81 -0.21 6.68
CA PHE A 39 3.97 -0.53 7.83
C PHE A 39 4.67 -0.33 9.20
N ILE A 40 6.01 -0.23 9.25
CA ILE A 40 6.73 0.08 10.50
C ILE A 40 6.23 1.39 11.12
N ILE A 41 6.00 2.42 10.31
CA ILE A 41 5.48 3.72 10.78
C ILE A 41 4.06 3.57 11.32
N ILE A 42 3.23 2.76 10.67
CA ILE A 42 1.87 2.45 11.14
C ILE A 42 1.93 1.76 12.49
N PHE A 43 2.78 0.75 12.66
CA PHE A 43 2.96 0.05 13.93
C PHE A 43 3.49 0.95 15.04
N ALA A 44 4.42 1.85 14.73
CA ALA A 44 4.89 2.85 15.69
C ALA A 44 3.77 3.82 16.09
N GLY A 45 2.96 4.27 15.12
CA GLY A 45 1.82 5.14 15.36
C GLY A 45 0.71 4.48 16.18
N THR A 46 0.41 3.19 15.93
CA THR A 46 -0.57 2.45 16.75
C THR A 46 -0.04 2.21 18.16
N ALA A 47 1.25 1.89 18.33
CA ALA A 47 1.86 1.76 19.64
C ALA A 47 1.80 3.08 20.43
N PHE A 48 2.05 4.22 19.76
CA PHE A 48 1.92 5.55 20.35
C PHE A 48 0.48 5.84 20.78
N LEU A 49 -0.53 5.50 19.96
CA LEU A 49 -1.93 5.63 20.33
C LEU A 49 -2.31 4.78 21.55
N VAL A 50 -1.86 3.53 21.59
CA VAL A 50 -2.14 2.64 22.74
C VAL A 50 -1.50 3.21 24.00
N TRP A 51 -0.24 3.64 23.92
CA TRP A 51 0.45 4.25 25.05
C TRP A 51 -0.22 5.56 25.50
N GLY A 52 -0.61 6.40 24.55
CA GLY A 52 -1.29 7.67 24.78
C GLY A 52 -2.61 7.49 25.53
N PHE A 53 -3.41 6.50 25.12
CA PHE A 53 -4.71 6.24 25.71
C PHE A 53 -4.62 5.96 27.22
N PHE A 54 -3.59 5.23 27.64
CA PHE A 54 -3.37 4.91 29.05
C PHE A 54 -2.63 6.00 29.83
N SER A 55 -1.79 6.82 29.16
CA SER A 55 -0.85 7.70 29.87
C SER A 55 -1.21 9.18 29.78
N LEU A 56 -1.81 9.66 28.68
CA LEU A 56 -2.08 11.08 28.43
C LEU A 56 -3.08 11.71 29.41
N PRO A 57 -4.20 11.06 29.80
CA PRO A 57 -5.14 11.67 30.73
C PRO A 57 -4.48 12.04 32.07
N ASP A 58 -3.68 11.12 32.62
CA ASP A 58 -2.97 11.31 33.88
C ASP A 58 -1.87 12.37 33.73
N LEU A 59 -1.08 12.31 32.64
CA LEU A 59 -0.06 13.32 32.32
C LEU A 59 -0.67 14.73 32.20
N ILE A 60 -1.83 14.88 31.58
CA ILE A 60 -2.49 16.19 31.45
C ILE A 60 -2.98 16.68 32.81
N SER A 61 -3.52 15.79 33.65
CA SER A 61 -4.01 16.13 34.99
C SER A 61 -2.88 16.63 35.89
N ASP A 62 -1.72 15.96 35.86
CA ASP A 62 -0.54 16.31 36.67
C ASP A 62 0.07 17.66 36.27
N PHE A 63 0.17 17.93 34.96
CA PHE A 63 0.80 19.16 34.44
C PHE A 63 -0.15 20.36 34.38
N LEU A 64 -1.45 20.14 34.23
CA LEU A 64 -2.48 21.18 34.12
C LEU A 64 -3.61 20.95 35.13
N PRO A 65 -3.34 21.07 36.45
CA PRO A 65 -4.33 20.80 37.49
C PRO A 65 -5.57 21.70 37.43
N LYS A 66 -5.50 22.84 36.72
CA LYS A 66 -6.67 23.72 36.48
C LYS A 66 -7.75 23.07 35.58
N LEU A 67 -7.42 22.00 34.85
CA LEU A 67 -8.33 21.29 33.97
C LEU A 67 -9.01 20.09 34.64
N GLU A 68 -8.74 19.81 35.92
CA GLU A 68 -9.23 18.63 36.65
C GLU A 68 -10.78 18.53 36.69
N ASN A 69 -11.49 19.67 36.64
CA ASN A 69 -12.95 19.70 36.57
C ASN A 69 -13.54 19.49 35.16
N THR A 70 -12.69 19.38 34.14
CA THR A 70 -13.09 19.11 32.75
C THR A 70 -13.00 17.61 32.49
N ASN A 71 -13.86 17.07 31.63
CA ASN A 71 -13.79 15.66 31.21
C ASN A 71 -12.60 15.44 30.25
N THR A 72 -11.38 15.48 30.80
CA THR A 72 -10.11 15.32 30.07
C THR A 72 -10.06 14.00 29.30
N TYR A 73 -10.60 12.93 29.88
CA TYR A 73 -10.71 11.62 29.22
C TYR A 73 -11.49 11.67 27.91
N ALA A 74 -12.62 12.38 27.88
CA ALA A 74 -13.42 12.51 26.65
C ALA A 74 -12.68 13.29 25.56
N ILE A 75 -11.94 14.33 25.93
CA ILE A 75 -11.16 15.15 24.99
C ILE A 75 -9.98 14.34 24.42
N VAL A 76 -9.23 13.65 25.28
CA VAL A 76 -8.12 12.78 24.84
C VAL A 76 -8.63 11.70 23.91
N PHE A 77 -9.71 11.01 24.29
CA PHE A 77 -10.32 9.97 23.46
C PHE A 77 -10.77 10.50 22.09
N PHE A 78 -11.35 11.70 22.04
CA PHE A 78 -11.74 12.33 20.78
C PHE A 78 -10.54 12.63 19.86
N ILE A 79 -9.47 13.19 20.44
CA ILE A 79 -8.24 13.50 19.70
C ILE A 79 -7.57 12.20 19.20
N GLU A 80 -7.44 11.20 20.05
CA GLU A 80 -6.84 9.91 19.69
C GLU A 80 -7.66 9.16 18.64
N SER A 81 -9.00 9.18 18.74
CA SER A 81 -9.87 8.59 17.72
C SER A 81 -9.71 9.27 16.38
N THR A 82 -9.58 10.61 16.37
CA THR A 82 -9.33 11.38 15.14
C THR A 82 -7.97 11.02 14.54
N PHE A 83 -6.93 10.92 15.38
CA PHE A 83 -5.59 10.52 14.93
C PHE A 83 -5.57 9.06 14.44
N ALA A 84 -6.27 8.15 15.09
CA ALA A 84 -6.44 6.76 14.68
C ALA A 84 -7.09 6.66 13.30
N LEU A 85 -8.12 7.47 13.01
CA LEU A 85 -8.72 7.54 11.68
C LEU A 85 -7.73 8.02 10.61
N ILE A 86 -6.91 9.03 10.90
CA ILE A 86 -5.86 9.50 9.98
C ILE A 86 -4.83 8.39 9.72
N LEU A 87 -4.39 7.72 10.78
CA LEU A 87 -3.45 6.60 10.67
C LEU A 87 -4.04 5.45 9.83
N TRP A 88 -5.31 5.12 10.06
CA TRP A 88 -6.04 4.10 9.32
C TRP A 88 -6.18 4.45 7.83
N LEU A 89 -6.53 5.71 7.51
CA LEU A 89 -6.58 6.19 6.14
C LEU A 89 -5.21 6.06 5.47
N TYR A 90 -4.14 6.48 6.15
CA TYR A 90 -2.78 6.37 5.61
C TYR A 90 -2.37 4.90 5.38
N ALA A 91 -2.65 4.00 6.32
CA ALA A 91 -2.42 2.57 6.16
C ALA A 91 -3.21 2.00 4.96
N SER A 92 -4.45 2.46 4.77
CA SER A 92 -5.28 2.07 3.64
C SER A 92 -4.70 2.54 2.30
N LEU A 93 -4.13 3.76 2.24
CA LEU A 93 -3.45 4.26 1.05
C LEU A 93 -2.25 3.41 0.67
N ILE A 94 -1.40 3.06 1.66
CA ILE A 94 -0.26 2.16 1.46
C ILE A 94 -0.73 0.81 0.94
N TRP A 95 -1.81 0.28 1.52
CA TRP A 95 -2.35 -1.01 1.12
C TRP A 95 -2.88 -0.99 -0.32
N ILE A 96 -3.63 0.04 -0.71
CA ILE A 96 -4.15 0.22 -2.07
C ILE A 96 -3.01 0.33 -3.08
N ASP A 97 -2.02 1.18 -2.82
CA ASP A 97 -0.83 1.35 -3.66
C ASP A 97 -0.13 0.01 -3.91
N TYR A 98 0.20 -0.71 -2.84
CA TYR A 98 0.86 -2.00 -2.94
C TYR A 98 0.03 -3.08 -3.66
N HIS A 99 -1.29 -3.12 -3.42
CA HIS A 99 -2.14 -4.17 -3.96
C HIS A 99 -2.50 -3.96 -5.44
N LEU A 100 -2.62 -2.70 -5.87
CA LEU A 100 -2.99 -2.36 -7.25
C LEU A 100 -1.77 -2.24 -8.18
N ASP A 101 -0.57 -2.10 -7.63
CA ASP A 101 0.68 -2.15 -8.38
C ASP A 101 0.95 -3.56 -8.93
N ILE A 102 0.87 -3.68 -10.26
CA ILE A 102 1.02 -4.96 -10.95
C ILE A 102 1.87 -4.82 -12.22
N TRP A 103 2.66 -5.86 -12.48
CA TRP A 103 3.41 -6.03 -13.71
C TRP A 103 2.79 -7.17 -14.49
N VAL A 104 2.34 -6.89 -15.71
CA VAL A 104 1.75 -7.88 -16.60
C VAL A 104 2.72 -8.17 -17.72
N ILE A 105 3.18 -9.42 -17.80
CA ILE A 105 4.04 -9.91 -18.88
C ILE A 105 3.16 -10.60 -19.90
N THR A 106 3.20 -10.12 -21.15
CA THR A 106 2.51 -10.70 -22.30
C THR A 106 3.51 -11.31 -23.28
N THR A 107 3.00 -11.90 -24.37
CA THR A 107 3.81 -12.40 -25.47
C THR A 107 4.50 -11.29 -26.29
N GLU A 108 4.05 -10.03 -26.17
CA GLU A 108 4.55 -8.92 -27.00
C GLU A 108 5.21 -7.80 -26.20
N ARG A 109 4.83 -7.62 -24.93
CA ARG A 109 5.27 -6.48 -24.11
C ARG A 109 5.19 -6.78 -22.62
N ILE A 110 5.85 -5.93 -21.84
CA ILE A 110 5.71 -5.84 -20.40
C ILE A 110 4.91 -4.57 -20.10
N ILE A 111 3.81 -4.71 -19.37
CA ILE A 111 2.95 -3.61 -18.95
C ILE A 111 3.15 -3.42 -17.46
N ASN A 112 3.65 -2.25 -17.08
CA ASN A 112 3.74 -1.83 -15.68
C ASN A 112 2.54 -0.94 -15.35
N VAL A 113 1.82 -1.30 -14.30
CA VAL A 113 0.70 -0.55 -13.77
C VAL A 113 1.10 -0.09 -12.38
N GLU A 114 1.15 1.23 -12.21
CA GLU A 114 1.43 1.87 -10.94
C GLU A 114 0.24 2.72 -10.51
N GLN A 115 -0.10 2.65 -9.23
CA GLN A 115 -1.15 3.42 -8.59
C GLN A 115 -0.52 4.65 -7.93
N LYS A 116 -0.69 5.84 -8.52
CA LYS A 116 -0.20 7.10 -7.93
C LYS A 116 -1.30 7.78 -7.11
N GLY A 117 -1.32 7.47 -5.81
CA GLY A 117 -2.36 7.96 -4.90
C GLY A 117 -3.69 7.24 -5.12
N VAL A 118 -4.83 7.91 -4.89
CA VAL A 118 -6.14 7.23 -4.84
C VAL A 118 -6.81 7.10 -6.21
N PHE A 119 -6.55 8.02 -7.14
CA PHE A 119 -7.34 8.14 -8.37
C PHE A 119 -6.53 8.14 -9.66
N VAL A 120 -5.19 8.22 -9.59
CA VAL A 120 -4.34 8.29 -10.77
C VAL A 120 -3.63 6.96 -10.95
N ARG A 121 -3.85 6.33 -12.10
CA ARG A 121 -3.15 5.11 -12.51
C ARG A 121 -2.19 5.46 -13.64
N GLN A 122 -0.92 5.17 -13.46
CA GLN A 122 0.09 5.29 -14.50
C GLN A 122 0.28 3.91 -15.15
N VAL A 123 0.13 3.84 -16.47
CA VAL A 123 0.36 2.63 -17.24
C VAL A 123 1.53 2.88 -18.18
N SER A 124 2.57 2.06 -18.06
CA SER A 124 3.76 2.11 -18.90
C SER A 124 3.90 0.80 -19.66
N GLU A 125 4.23 0.87 -20.95
CA GLU A 125 4.37 -0.31 -21.80
C GLU A 125 5.76 -0.38 -22.42
N LEU A 126 6.38 -1.55 -22.35
CA LEU A 126 7.66 -1.86 -22.97
C LEU A 126 7.49 -3.01 -23.95
N LYS A 127 7.58 -2.74 -25.26
CA LYS A 127 7.51 -3.76 -26.31
C LYS A 127 8.78 -4.60 -26.31
N LEU A 128 8.63 -5.92 -26.24
CA LEU A 128 9.75 -6.87 -26.27
C LEU A 128 10.53 -6.77 -27.59
N SER A 129 9.84 -6.48 -28.70
CA SER A 129 10.47 -6.29 -30.02
C SER A 129 11.41 -5.08 -30.12
N LYS A 130 11.35 -4.16 -29.16
CA LYS A 130 12.24 -2.98 -29.08
C LYS A 130 13.42 -3.19 -28.13
N ILE A 131 13.47 -4.31 -27.42
CA ILE A 131 14.58 -4.66 -26.53
C ILE A 131 15.65 -5.34 -27.39
N GLN A 132 16.82 -4.72 -27.51
CA GLN A 132 17.90 -5.21 -28.37
C GLN A 132 18.90 -6.09 -27.62
N ASP A 133 19.30 -5.67 -26.41
CA ASP A 133 20.28 -6.38 -25.60
C ASP A 133 19.79 -6.55 -24.16
N VAL A 134 19.92 -7.76 -23.62
CA VAL A 134 19.61 -8.08 -22.22
C VAL A 134 20.82 -8.76 -21.59
N THR A 135 21.40 -8.13 -20.58
CA THR A 135 22.50 -8.71 -19.79
C THR A 135 21.94 -9.27 -18.48
N THR A 136 22.29 -10.52 -18.15
CA THR A 136 21.96 -11.10 -16.84
C THR A 136 23.25 -11.49 -16.14
N LYS A 137 23.38 -11.10 -14.87
CA LYS A 137 24.51 -11.50 -14.02
C LYS A 137 23.96 -12.47 -12.98
N VAL A 138 24.37 -13.73 -13.07
CA VAL A 138 24.04 -14.75 -12.08
C VAL A 138 25.19 -14.76 -11.07
N GLY A 139 24.88 -14.52 -9.80
CA GLY A 139 25.83 -14.51 -8.69
C GLY A 139 25.30 -15.36 -7.56
#